data_AF-A0A354FSY8-F1
#
_entry.id   AF-A0A354FSY8-F1
#
_cell.length_a   1.000
_cell.length_b   1.000
_cell.length_c   1.000
_cell.angle_alpha   90.00
_cell.angle_beta   90.00
_cell.angle_gamma   90.00
#
_symmetry.space_group_name_H-M   'P 1'
#
loop_
_entity.id
_entity.type
_entity.pdbx_description
1 polymer ?
#
loop_
_entity_poly.entity_id
_entity_poly.type
_entity_poly.pdbx_seq_one_letter_code
_entity_poly.pdbx_strand_id
1 'polypeptide(L)' 'RLLMSYGYRRKPFGNQVRLSKDHGMTWSTPLTISDDGSSGDLGYPSTVELDDNSLLTVWYEKVSSNRFAVLRQTRWTIS' A
#
# COMPACT_ATOMS: atom_id res chain seq x y z
N ARG A 1 -4.52 14.62 -9.55
CA ARG A 1 -4.19 14.21 -8.15
C ARG A 1 -3.02 13.24 -8.23
N LEU A 2 -2.10 13.25 -7.27
CA LEU A 2 -1.02 12.27 -7.20
C LEU A 2 -1.28 11.28 -6.06
N LEU A 3 -0.88 10.04 -6.27
CA LEU A 3 -0.89 8.97 -5.29
C LEU A 3 0.52 8.43 -5.16
N MET A 4 1.00 8.32 -3.92
CA MET A 4 2.26 7.66 -3.59
C MET A 4 1.95 6.46 -2.70
N SER A 5 2.27 5.25 -3.17
CA SER A 5 2.23 4.03 -2.38
C SER A 5 3.62 3.71 -1.82
N TYR A 6 3.68 3.22 -0.58
CA TYR A 6 4.96 2.89 0.07
C TYR A 6 4.79 1.83 1.16
N GLY A 7 5.85 1.05 1.39
CA GLY A 7 5.91 0.11 2.50
C GLY A 7 6.12 0.83 3.83
N TYR A 8 5.35 0.45 4.85
CA TYR A 8 5.46 0.95 6.21
C TYR A 8 6.11 -0.13 7.10
N ARG A 9 7.45 -0.08 7.17
CA ARG A 9 8.28 -1.06 7.91
C ARG A 9 8.45 -0.70 9.39
N ARG A 10 7.41 -0.16 10.01
CA ARG A 10 7.31 0.16 11.45
C ARG A 10 5.98 -0.41 11.95
N LYS A 11 5.87 -0.79 13.22
CA LYS A 11 4.61 -1.31 13.75
C LYS A 11 3.51 -0.22 13.72
N PRO A 12 2.26 -0.55 13.31
CA PRO A 12 1.84 -1.84 12.72
C PRO A 12 2.37 -1.99 11.29
N PHE A 13 3.04 -3.11 10.99
CA PHE A 13 3.73 -3.29 9.71
C PHE A 13 2.74 -3.42 8.56
N GLY A 14 3.03 -2.83 7.41
CA GLY A 14 2.22 -3.05 6.22
C GLY A 14 2.50 -2.04 5.11
N ASN A 15 1.45 -1.56 4.45
CA ASN A 15 1.56 -0.65 3.32
C ASN A 15 0.60 0.53 3.49
N GLN A 16 1.03 1.69 3.01
CA GLN A 16 0.26 2.91 3.08
C GLN A 16 0.29 3.63 1.74
N VAL A 17 -0.68 4.53 1.56
CA VAL A 17 -0.68 5.51 0.48
C VAL A 17 -0.86 6.91 1.04
N ARG A 18 -0.41 7.91 0.30
CA ARG A 18 -0.72 9.32 0.53
C ARG A 18 -1.18 9.98 -0.76
N LEU A 19 -2.04 10.97 -0.61
CA LEU A 19 -2.59 11.75 -1.72
C LEU A 19 -2.02 13.16 -1.69
N SER A 20 -1.73 13.69 -2.87
CA SER A 20 -1.46 15.11 -3.07
C SER A 20 -2.46 15.71 -4.05
N LYS A 21 -2.98 16.89 -3.68
CA LYS A 21 -3.90 17.71 -4.50
C LYS A 21 -3.18 18.89 -5.17
N ASP A 22 -1.92 19.12 -4.82
CA ASP A 22 -1.12 20.30 -5.17
C ASP A 22 0.22 19.92 -5.80
N HIS A 23 0.17 18.95 -6.73
CA HIS A 23 1.34 18.51 -7.52
C HIS A 23 2.55 18.05 -6.69
N GLY A 24 2.31 17.48 -5.51
CA GLY A 24 3.33 16.88 -4.65
C GLY A 24 3.91 17.84 -3.59
N MET A 25 3.40 19.07 -3.48
CA MET A 25 3.87 20.06 -2.51
C MET A 25 3.45 19.69 -1.08
N THR A 26 2.22 19.21 -0.90
CA THR A 26 1.74 18.68 0.37
C THR A 26 1.11 17.30 0.20
N TRP A 27 1.11 16.52 1.29
CA TRP A 27 0.62 15.15 1.32
C TRP A 27 -0.36 14.97 2.46
N SER A 28 -1.42 14.22 2.20
CA SER A 28 -2.41 13.83 3.22
C SER A 28 -1.78 13.07 4.39
N THR A 29 -2.56 12.89 5.45
CA THR A 29 -2.35 11.79 6.39
C THR A 29 -2.30 10.45 5.64
N PRO A 30 -1.60 9.43 6.16
CA PRO A 30 -1.52 8.14 5.51
C PRO A 30 -2.88 7.46 5.48
N LEU A 31 -3.20 6.82 4.36
CA LEU A 31 -4.29 5.85 4.24
C LEU A 31 -3.67 4.45 4.30
N THR A 32 -4.21 3.59 5.14
CA THR A 32 -3.71 2.21 5.32
C THR A 32 -4.22 1.31 4.21
N ILE A 33 -3.31 0.58 3.56
CA ILE A 33 -3.61 -0.50 2.60
C ILE A 33 -3.51 -1.86 3.28
N SER A 34 -2.51 -2.03 4.13
CA SER A 34 -2.38 -3.17 5.05
C SER A 34 -1.65 -2.74 6.31
N ASP A 35 -1.98 -3.35 7.44
CA ASP A 35 -1.35 -3.13 8.75
C ASP A 35 -1.18 -4.44 9.55
N ASP A 36 -1.43 -5.58 8.91
CA ASP A 36 -1.40 -6.93 9.47
C ASP A 36 -0.06 -7.65 9.24
N GLY A 37 0.97 -6.92 8.83
CA GLY A 37 2.27 -7.50 8.49
C GLY A 37 2.98 -8.12 9.69
N SER A 38 3.54 -9.32 9.51
CA SER A 38 4.26 -10.02 10.58
C SER A 38 5.68 -9.50 10.84
N SER A 39 6.30 -8.81 9.87
CA SER A 39 7.66 -8.29 9.99
C SER A 39 7.92 -7.12 9.01
N GLY A 40 9.14 -6.58 9.01
CA GLY A 40 9.56 -5.56 8.04
C GLY A 40 9.87 -6.12 6.64
N ASP A 41 9.85 -7.43 6.45
CA ASP A 41 10.04 -8.07 5.14
C ASP A 41 8.75 -8.03 4.32
N LEU A 42 8.43 -6.83 3.85
CA LEU A 42 7.26 -6.51 3.04
C LEU A 42 7.49 -5.22 2.25
N GLY A 43 6.56 -4.92 1.34
CA GLY A 43 6.41 -3.61 0.73
C GLY A 43 6.66 -3.64 -0.77
N TYR A 44 7.29 -2.57 -1.27
CA TYR A 44 7.40 -2.28 -2.70
C TYR A 44 6.03 -2.33 -3.39
N PRO A 45 5.03 -1.60 -2.87
CA PRO A 45 3.72 -1.61 -3.47
C PRO A 45 3.74 -0.94 -4.85
N SER A 46 2.94 -1.47 -5.76
CA SER A 46 2.59 -0.84 -7.03
C SER A 46 1.08 -0.68 -7.10
N THR A 47 0.61 0.49 -7.54
CA THR A 47 -0.80 0.82 -7.57
C THR A 47 -1.21 1.25 -8.98
N VAL A 48 -2.33 0.72 -9.46
CA VAL A 48 -2.96 1.11 -10.73
C VAL A 48 -4.42 1.49 -10.48
N GLU A 49 -4.92 2.42 -11.28
CA GLU A 49 -6.35 2.72 -11.39
C GLU A 49 -7.00 1.79 -12.42
N LEU A 50 -8.18 1.29 -12.09
CA LEU A 50 -8.99 0.41 -12.93
C LEU A 50 -10.13 1.21 -13.58
N ASP A 51 -10.75 0.64 -14.61
CA ASP A 51 -11.79 1.31 -15.43
C ASP A 51 -13.03 1.76 -14.63
N ASP A 52 -13.30 1.16 -13.47
CA ASP A 52 -14.41 1.55 -12.58
C ASP A 52 -14.00 2.58 -11.52
N ASN A 53 -12.85 3.25 -11.70
CA ASN A 53 -12.23 4.20 -10.77
C ASN A 53 -11.82 3.61 -9.42
N SER A 54 -11.83 2.29 -9.27
CA SER A 54 -11.19 1.64 -8.12
C SER A 54 -9.68 1.51 -8.35
N LEU A 55 -8.94 1.31 -7.27
CA LEU A 55 -7.50 1.18 -7.26
C LEU A 55 -7.13 -0.26 -6.89
N LEU A 56 -6.17 -0.84 -7.60
CA LEU A 56 -5.54 -2.10 -7.23
C LEU A 56 -4.12 -1.81 -6.74
N THR A 57 -3.81 -2.23 -5.52
CA THR A 57 -2.44 -2.21 -4.98
C THR A 57 -1.93 -3.63 -4.81
N VAL A 58 -0.74 -3.92 -5.35
CA VAL A 58 -0.04 -5.21 -5.24
C VAL A 58 1.31 -4.99 -4.56
N TRP A 59 1.73 -5.89 -3.68
CA TRP A 59 3.02 -5.82 -2.98
C TRP A 59 3.56 -7.21 -2.67
N TYR A 60 4.85 -7.31 -2.34
CA TYR A 60 5.43 -8.55 -1.82
C TYR A 60 5.42 -8.55 -0.29
N GLU A 61 5.26 -9.72 0.32
CA GLU A 61 5.28 -9.85 1.78
C GLU A 61 5.67 -11.25 2.26
N LYS A 62 6.51 -11.30 3.29
CA LYS A 62 6.78 -12.52 4.07
C LYS A 62 5.74 -12.67 5.18
N VAL A 63 4.68 -13.42 4.89
CA VAL A 63 3.66 -13.81 5.87
C VAL A 63 4.16 -14.94 6.77
N SER A 64 3.66 -15.00 8.01
CA SER A 64 4.09 -15.99 9.02
C SER A 64 3.77 -17.44 8.62
N SER A 65 2.68 -17.65 7.88
CA SER A 65 2.17 -18.97 7.50
C SER A 65 2.88 -19.62 6.32
N ASN A 66 3.72 -18.89 5.58
CA ASN A 66 4.37 -19.40 4.37
C ASN A 66 5.90 -19.35 4.51
N ARG A 67 6.62 -20.35 4.02
CA ARG A 67 8.09 -20.35 3.99
C ARG A 67 8.66 -19.25 3.10
N PHE A 68 8.01 -18.94 1.98
CA PHE A 68 8.48 -17.95 1.02
C PHE A 68 7.64 -16.67 1.10
N ALA A 69 8.22 -15.57 0.63
CA ALA A 69 7.46 -14.35 0.39
C ALA A 69 6.43 -14.58 -0.73
N VAL A 70 5.28 -13.94 -0.61
CA VAL A 70 4.17 -14.03 -1.56
C VAL A 70 3.82 -12.65 -2.11
N LEU A 71 3.13 -12.61 -3.25
CA LEU A 71 2.44 -11.41 -3.68
C LEU A 71 1.08 -11.33 -2.99
N ARG A 72 0.77 -10.19 -2.40
CA ARG A 72 -0.55 -9.84 -1.88
C ARG A 72 -1.11 -8.68 -2.69
N GLN A 73 -2.43 -8.57 -2.71
CA GLN A 73 -3.12 -7.48 -3.37
C GLN A 73 -4.38 -7.08 -2.62
N THR A 74 -4.82 -5.84 -2.83
CA THR A 74 -6.15 -5.39 -2.39
C THR A 74 -6.72 -4.38 -3.38
N ARG A 75 -8.04 -4.43 -3.55
CA ARG A 75 -8.81 -3.47 -4.35
C ARG A 75 -9.54 -2.53 -3.40
N TRP A 76 -9.46 -1.23 -3.67
CA TRP A 76 -9.96 -0.20 -2.76
C TRP A 76 -10.36 1.07 -3.54
N THR A 77 -11.04 2.00 -2.87
CA THR A 77 -11.49 3.27 -3.47
C THR A 77 -11.04 4.44 -2.60
N ILE A 78 -10.86 5.61 -3.20
CA ILE A 78 -10.66 6.86 -2.46
C ILE A 78 -12.06 7.40 -2.12
N SER A 79 -12.41 7.40 -0.83
CA SER A 79 -13.60 8.08 -0.30
C SER A 79 -13.42 9.59 -0.22
#